data_AF-A0A9D4RTX9-F1
#
_entry.id   AF-A0A9D4RTX9-F1
#
_cell.length_a   1.000
_cell.length_b   1.000
_cell.length_c   1.000
_cell.angle_alpha   90.00
_cell.angle_beta   90.00
_cell.angle_gamma   90.00
#
_symmetry.space_group_name_H-M   'P 1'
#
loop_
_entity.id
_entity.type
_entity.pdbx_description
1 polymer ?
#
loop_
_entity_poly.entity_id
_entity_poly.type
_entity_poly.pdbx_seq_one_letter_code
_entity_poly.pdbx_strand_id
1 'polypeptide(L)'
;MDGWMDGWMDGWMDGWMDGWMDGWMDGWMDGWMDGWMDGWMDGWMDGWMDRWMDGWMDGGREGGIEGWMEGQTNGRTNAHTHS
;
A
#
# COMPACT_ATOMS: atom_id res chain seq x y z
N MET A 1 -24.62 -5.71 -57.18
CA MET A 1 -23.40 -4.91 -56.95
C MET A 1 -23.28 -4.52 -55.47
N ASP A 2 -24.12 -5.12 -54.62
CA ASP A 2 -24.50 -4.55 -53.33
C ASP A 2 -23.74 -5.23 -52.18
N GLY A 3 -23.46 -6.53 -52.29
CA GLY A 3 -22.72 -7.28 -51.26
C GLY A 3 -21.25 -6.87 -51.05
N TRP A 4 -20.65 -6.10 -51.97
CA TRP A 4 -19.30 -5.54 -51.76
C TRP A 4 -19.32 -4.25 -50.93
N MET A 5 -20.40 -3.47 -50.98
CA MET A 5 -20.57 -2.29 -50.13
C MET A 5 -20.97 -2.71 -48.72
N ASP A 6 -21.87 -3.69 -48.60
CA ASP A 6 -22.33 -4.22 -47.32
C ASP A 6 -21.17 -4.82 -46.52
N GLY A 7 -20.36 -5.70 -47.13
CA GLY A 7 -19.23 -6.31 -46.44
C GLY A 7 -18.10 -5.33 -46.05
N TRP A 8 -17.99 -4.20 -46.75
CA TRP A 8 -17.00 -3.16 -46.42
C TRP A 8 -17.49 -2.25 -45.28
N MET A 9 -18.79 -1.92 -45.25
CA MET A 9 -19.39 -1.20 -44.13
C MET A 9 -19.39 -2.04 -42.85
N ASP A 10 -19.78 -3.31 -42.93
CA ASP A 10 -19.81 -4.21 -41.77
C ASP A 10 -18.41 -4.40 -41.17
N GLY A 11 -17.40 -4.71 -41.99
CA GLY A 11 -16.04 -4.91 -41.49
C GLY A 11 -15.39 -3.65 -40.91
N TRP A 12 -15.75 -2.47 -41.43
CA TRP A 12 -15.24 -1.20 -40.89
C TRP A 12 -15.94 -0.81 -39.59
N MET A 13 -17.25 -1.07 -39.49
CA MET A 13 -18.06 -0.78 -38.32
C MET A 13 -17.73 -1.72 -37.17
N ASP A 14 -17.57 -3.02 -37.45
CA ASP A 14 -17.15 -4.02 -36.46
C ASP A 14 -15.73 -3.74 -35.96
N GLY A 15 -14.76 -3.51 -36.86
CA GLY A 15 -13.38 -3.26 -36.46
C GLY A 15 -13.19 -1.95 -35.67
N TRP A 16 -13.99 -0.93 -35.97
CA TRP A 16 -13.96 0.33 -35.20
C TRP A 16 -14.64 0.18 -33.84
N MET A 17 -15.75 -0.55 -33.78
CA MET A 17 -16.51 -0.77 -32.56
C MET A 17 -15.75 -1.69 -31.59
N ASP A 18 -15.15 -2.77 -32.09
CA ASP A 18 -14.28 -3.67 -31.29
C ASP A 18 -13.03 -2.93 -30.81
N GLY A 19 -12.31 -2.23 -31.69
CA GLY A 19 -11.09 -1.52 -31.29
C GLY A 19 -11.33 -0.39 -30.29
N TRP A 20 -12.48 0.28 -30.38
CA TRP A 20 -12.84 1.33 -29.41
C TRP A 20 -13.32 0.74 -28.09
N MET A 21 -14.09 -0.36 -28.13
CA MET A 21 -14.60 -1.03 -26.94
C MET A 21 -13.48 -1.72 -26.16
N ASP A 22 -12.59 -2.44 -26.84
CA ASP A 22 -11.42 -3.08 -26.23
C ASP A 22 -10.45 -2.05 -25.68
N GLY A 23 -10.07 -1.04 -26.46
CA GLY A 23 -9.11 -0.03 -26.01
C GLY A 23 -9.60 0.82 -24.84
N TRP A 24 -10.92 1.10 -24.78
CA TRP A 24 -11.51 1.83 -23.66
C TRP A 24 -11.67 0.96 -22.43
N MET A 25 -12.07 -0.31 -22.61
CA MET A 25 -12.26 -1.26 -21.52
C MET A 25 -10.92 -1.66 -20.89
N ASP A 26 -9.90 -1.96 -21.68
CA ASP A 26 -8.54 -2.26 -21.21
C ASP A 26 -7.91 -1.04 -20.53
N GLY A 27 -7.93 0.13 -21.17
CA GLY A 27 -7.30 1.32 -20.61
C GLY A 27 -7.95 1.81 -19.31
N TRP A 28 -9.26 1.65 -19.17
CA TRP A 28 -9.98 2.01 -17.94
C TRP A 28 -9.79 0.96 -16.84
N MET A 29 -9.80 -0.33 -17.20
CA MET A 29 -9.63 -1.41 -16.25
C MET A 29 -8.20 -1.47 -15.72
N ASP A 30 -7.18 -1.36 -16.58
CA ASP A 30 -5.78 -1.32 -16.16
C ASP A 30 -5.48 -0.06 -15.34
N GLY A 31 -5.85 1.12 -15.83
CA GLY A 31 -5.55 2.37 -15.13
C GLY A 31 -6.24 2.51 -13.77
N TRP A 32 -7.46 1.97 -13.63
CA TRP A 32 -8.18 1.97 -12.36
C TRP A 32 -7.66 0.90 -11.41
N MET A 33 -7.35 -0.29 -11.92
CA MET A 33 -6.87 -1.41 -11.11
C MET A 33 -5.45 -1.16 -10.62
N ASP A 34 -4.54 -0.69 -11.48
CA ASP A 34 -3.16 -0.34 -11.09
C ASP A 34 -3.16 0.84 -10.11
N GLY A 35 -3.85 1.94 -10.44
CA GLY A 35 -3.83 3.14 -9.60
C GLY A 35 -4.47 2.93 -8.22
N TRP A 36 -5.49 2.09 -8.13
CA TRP A 36 -6.14 1.78 -6.86
C TRP A 36 -5.34 0.75 -6.06
N MET A 37 -4.79 -0.25 -6.72
CA MET A 37 -4.01 -1.31 -6.07
C MET A 37 -2.68 -0.77 -5.57
N ASP A 38 -1.92 -0.03 -6.37
CA ASP A 38 -0.65 0.58 -5.96
C ASP A 38 -0.85 1.62 -4.86
N GLY A 39 -1.80 2.56 -5.03
CA GLY A 39 -2.03 3.62 -4.06
C GLY A 39 -2.53 3.11 -2.71
N TRP A 40 -3.29 2.01 -2.70
CA TRP A 40 -3.77 1.39 -1.47
C TRP A 40 -2.72 0.49 -0.82
N MET A 41 -1.97 -0.29 -1.59
CA MET A 41 -0.89 -1.13 -1.05
C MET A 41 0.24 -0.28 -0.48
N ASP A 42 0.73 0.71 -1.22
CA ASP A 42 1.84 1.57 -0.77
C ASP A 42 1.42 2.39 0.45
N GLY A 43 0.28 3.09 0.39
CA GLY A 43 -0.17 3.94 1.49
C GLY A 43 -0.48 3.17 2.78
N TRP A 44 -0.99 1.94 2.67
CA TRP A 44 -1.29 1.12 3.83
C TRP A 44 -0.05 0.42 4.39
N MET A 45 0.82 -0.09 3.51
CA MET A 45 2.02 -0.81 3.92
C MET A 45 3.06 0.16 4.52
N ASP A 46 3.30 1.31 3.88
CA ASP A 46 4.22 2.33 4.40
C ASP A 46 3.70 2.92 5.72
N GLY A 47 2.43 3.34 5.75
CA GLY A 47 1.86 3.96 6.95
C GLY A 47 1.76 3.01 8.15
N TRP A 48 1.55 1.71 7.92
CA TRP A 48 1.53 0.71 8.99
C TRP A 48 2.94 0.32 9.44
N MET A 49 3.87 0.15 8.49
CA MET A 49 5.24 -0.24 8.77
C MET A 49 6.03 0.85 9.48
N ASP A 50 5.88 2.13 9.06
CA ASP A 50 6.49 3.28 9.72
C ASP A 50 5.98 3.41 11.16
N ARG A 51 4.66 3.40 11.34
CA ARG A 51 4.08 3.58 12.68
C ARG A 51 4.40 2.43 13.64
N TRP A 52 4.54 1.22 13.11
CA TRP A 52 4.94 0.06 13.89
C TRP A 52 6.43 0.07 14.21
N MET A 53 7.30 0.39 13.25
CA MET A 53 8.74 0.53 13.49
C MET A 53 9.05 1.66 14.47
N ASP A 54 8.44 2.84 14.29
CA ASP A 54 8.62 4.00 15.16
C ASP A 54 8.17 3.68 16.57
N GLY A 55 6.97 3.11 16.74
CA GLY A 55 6.45 2.74 18.06
C GLY A 55 7.28 1.69 18.79
N TRP A 56 7.89 0.75 18.05
CA TRP A 56 8.74 -0.29 18.64
C TRP A 56 10.16 0.21 18.95
N MET A 57 10.72 1.07 18.09
CA MET A 57 12.02 1.70 18.34
C MET A 57 11.96 2.73 19.47
N ASP A 58 10.96 3.61 19.50
CA ASP A 58 10.80 4.58 20.60
C ASP A 58 10.41 3.89 21.90
N GLY A 59 9.42 2.99 21.88
CA GLY A 59 8.97 2.29 23.07
C GLY A 59 10.05 1.40 23.70
N GLY A 60 10.90 0.78 22.87
CA GLY A 60 12.02 -0.05 23.34
C GLY A 60 13.19 0.78 23.86
N ARG A 61 13.44 1.96 23.28
CA ARG A 61 14.56 2.82 23.64
C ARG A 61 14.25 3.71 24.85
N GLU A 62 13.06 4.27 24.96
CA GLU A 62 12.64 5.02 26.15
C GLU A 62 12.30 4.07 27.30
N GLY A 63 11.41 3.10 27.09
CA GLY A 63 10.97 2.19 28.17
C GLY A 63 12.07 1.26 28.69
N GLY A 64 13.01 0.85 27.83
CA GLY A 64 14.12 -0.02 28.20
C GLY A 64 15.23 0.70 28.97
N ILE A 65 15.55 1.95 28.60
CA ILE A 65 16.58 2.75 29.27
C ILE A 65 16.05 3.28 30.61
N GLU A 66 14.81 3.78 30.64
CA GLU A 66 14.17 4.26 31.86
C GLU A 66 13.93 3.13 32.86
N GLY A 67 13.35 2.01 32.42
CA GLY A 67 13.12 0.85 33.30
C GLY A 67 14.41 0.22 33.84
N TRP A 68 15.49 0.23 33.04
CA TRP A 68 16.79 -0.29 33.48
C TRP A 68 17.52 0.68 34.42
N MET A 69 17.47 1.99 34.17
CA MET A 69 18.00 2.99 35.10
C MET A 69 17.24 2.97 36.42
N GLU A 70 15.91 2.96 36.39
CA GLU A 70 15.06 2.98 37.58
C GLU A 70 15.21 1.70 38.42
N GLY A 71 15.36 0.54 37.76
CA GLY A 71 15.68 -0.72 38.42
C GLY A 71 17.05 -0.73 39.10
N GLN A 72 18.08 -0.15 38.48
CA GLN A 72 19.41 -0.05 39.10
C GLN A 72 19.48 0.98 40.23
N THR A 73 18.83 2.12 40.10
CA THR A 73 18.82 3.13 41.16
C THR A 73 18.04 2.65 42.37
N ASN A 74 16.90 1.98 42.18
CA ASN A 74 16.07 1.46 43.28
C ASN A 74 16.67 0.21 43.94
N GLY A 75 17.36 -0.64 43.17
CA GLY A 75 18.08 -1.80 43.74
C GLY A 75 19.26 -1.38 44.62
N ARG A 76 19.95 -0.28 44.26
CA ARG A 76 21.13 0.20 44.99
C ARG A 76 20.78 1.02 46.23
N THR A 77 19.67 1.75 46.22
CA THR A 77 19.17 2.49 47.39
C THR A 77 18.58 1.56 48.44
N ASN A 78 17.84 0.52 48.06
CA ASN A 78 17.29 -0.47 48.99
C ASN A 78 18.35 -1.37 49.62
N ALA A 79 19.45 -1.66 48.92
CA ALA A 79 20.57 -2.42 49.48
C ALA A 79 21.36 -1.62 50.54
N HIS A 80 21.30 -0.29 50.53
CA HIS A 80 22.02 0.57 51.47
C HIS A 80 21.19 0.96 52.71
N THR A 81 19.86 0.87 52.63
CA THR A 81 18.96 1.13 53.78
C THR A 81 18.71 -0.11 54.64
N HIS A 82 19.12 -1.29 54.18
CA HIS A 82 18.98 -2.57 54.88
C HIS A 82 20.31 -3.19 55.36
N SER A 83 21.40 -2.41 55.48
CA SER A 83 22.63 -2.80 56.18
C SER A 83 22.82 -2.02 57.48
#